data_AF-A0A089M465-F1
#
_entry.id   AF-A0A089M465-F1
#
_cell.length_a   1.000
_cell.length_b   1.000
_cell.length_c   1.000
_cell.angle_alpha   90.00
_cell.angle_beta   90.00
_cell.angle_gamma   90.00
#
_symmetry.space_group_name_H-M   'P 1'
#
loop_
_entity.id
_entity.type
_entity.pdbx_description
1 polymer ?
#
loop_
_entity_poly.entity_id
_entity_poly.type
_entity_poly.pdbx_seq_one_letter_code
_entity_poly.pdbx_strand_id
1 'polypeptide(L)' 'MRTEQQIQSKINELTLQKRSLESRLAPLPDGSPQREPLNAQLTRLEDMLLMLEWVLDAPAGKYHA' A
#
# COMPACT_ATOMS: atom_id res chain seq x y z
N MET A 1 5.52 20.18 3.48
CA MET A 1 4.21 20.64 2.93
C MET A 1 3.08 19.80 3.55
N ARG A 2 1.83 20.30 3.65
CA ARG A 2 0.70 19.52 4.21
C ARG A 2 0.45 18.21 3.44
N THR A 3 0.67 18.22 2.12
CA THR A 3 0.48 17.08 1.21
C THR A 3 1.45 15.92 1.46
N GLU A 4 2.72 16.23 1.74
CA GLU A 4 3.76 15.21 2.02
C GLU A 4 3.45 14.43 3.30
N GLN A 5 3.07 15.13 4.38
CA GLN A 5 2.65 14.48 5.63
C GLN A 5 1.38 13.64 5.44
N GLN A 6 0.47 14.08 4.57
CA GLN A 6 -0.73 13.31 4.23
C GLN A 6 -0.39 12.03 3.46
N ILE A 7 0.53 12.09 2.49
CA ILE A 7 1.02 10.93 1.74
C ILE A 7 1.71 9.94 2.69
N GLN A 8 2.58 10.43 3.58
CA GLN A 8 3.28 9.58 4.54
C GLN A 8 2.32 8.90 5.53
N SER A 9 1.32 9.62 6.05
CA SER A 9 0.27 9.03 6.89
C SER A 9 -0.47 7.93 6.15
N LYS A 10 -0.79 8.16 4.87
CA LYS A 10 -1.48 7.18 4.04
C LYS A 10 -0.64 5.93 3.78
N ILE A 11 0.65 6.09 3.49
CA ILE A 11 1.60 4.98 3.35
C ILE A 11 1.64 4.13 4.62
N ASN A 12 1.70 4.77 5.80
CA ASN A 12 1.72 4.06 7.08
C ASN A 12 0.43 3.25 7.30
N GLU A 13 -0.74 3.83 7.01
CA GLU A 13 -2.04 3.14 7.08
C GLU A 13 -2.08 1.92 6.17
N LEU A 14 -1.71 2.08 4.90
CA LEU A 14 -1.73 1.02 3.91
C LEU A 14 -0.71 -0.08 4.24
N THR A 15 0.44 0.28 4.80
CA THR A 15 1.45 -0.67 5.29
C THR A 15 0.91 -1.53 6.43
N LEU A 16 0.15 -0.93 7.37
CA LEU A 16 -0.49 -1.67 8.44
C LEU A 16 -1.55 -2.65 7.91
N GLN A 17 -2.35 -2.21 6.92
CA GLN A 17 -3.34 -3.07 6.27
C GLN A 17 -2.67 -4.24 5.53
N LYS A 18 -1.57 -3.97 4.81
CA LYS A 18 -0.75 -4.99 4.15
C LYS A 18 -0.29 -6.06 5.14
N ARG A 19 0.34 -5.66 6.26
CA ARG A 19 0.79 -6.59 7.31
C ARG A 19 -0.34 -7.43 7.90
N SER A 20 -1.53 -6.83 8.04
CA SER A 20 -2.72 -7.56 8.51
C SER A 20 -3.17 -8.63 7.51
N LEU A 21 -3.19 -8.32 6.20
CA LEU A 21 -3.50 -9.29 5.15
C LEU A 21 -2.44 -10.40 5.06
N GLU A 22 -1.16 -10.06 5.15
CA GLU A 22 -0.06 -11.04 5.19
C GLU A 22 -0.19 -11.99 6.37
N SER A 23 -0.54 -11.46 7.56
CA SER A 23 -0.79 -12.28 8.76
C SER A 23 -1.97 -13.24 8.58
N ARG A 24 -2.99 -12.83 7.81
CA ARG A 24 -4.15 -13.68 7.47
C ARG A 24 -3.82 -14.72 6.40
N LEU A 25 -2.89 -14.40 5.49
CA LEU A 25 -2.38 -15.32 4.46
C LEU A 25 -1.44 -16.37 5.03
N ALA A 26 -0.56 -16.00 5.97
CA ALA A 26 0.47 -16.87 6.54
C ALA A 26 -0.02 -18.27 6.98
N PRO A 27 -1.18 -18.44 7.66
CA PRO A 27 -1.66 -19.76 8.07
C PRO A 27 -2.39 -20.53 6.97
N LEU A 28 -2.70 -19.90 5.83
CA LEU A 28 -3.49 -20.55 4.77
C LEU A 28 -2.60 -21.44 3.90
N PRO A 29 -2.97 -22.70 3.64
CA PRO A 29 -2.19 -23.57 2.76
C PRO A 29 -2.22 -23.06 1.32
N ASP A 30 -1.11 -23.24 0.61
CA ASP A 30 -1.01 -22.89 -0.81
C ASP A 30 -2.09 -23.58 -1.64
N GLY A 31 -2.67 -22.84 -2.59
CA GLY A 31 -3.81 -23.30 -3.38
C GLY A 31 -5.17 -23.25 -2.67
N SER A 32 -5.25 -22.82 -1.40
CA SER A 32 -6.56 -22.61 -0.77
C SER A 32 -7.35 -21.51 -1.49
N PRO A 33 -8.66 -21.73 -1.73
CA PRO A 33 -9.50 -20.74 -2.42
C PRO A 33 -9.66 -19.44 -1.63
N GLN A 34 -9.34 -19.45 -0.34
CA GLN A 34 -9.34 -18.26 0.52
C GLN A 34 -8.12 -17.35 0.29
N ARG A 35 -7.02 -17.86 -0.29
CA ARG A 35 -5.82 -17.06 -0.60
C ARG A 35 -6.02 -16.16 -1.80
N GLU A 36 -6.73 -16.62 -2.83
CA GLU A 36 -6.95 -15.85 -4.06
C GLU A 36 -7.53 -14.44 -3.81
N PRO A 37 -8.67 -14.29 -3.08
CA PRO A 37 -9.21 -12.96 -2.80
C PRO A 37 -8.32 -12.13 -1.85
N LEU A 38 -7.53 -12.76 -0.99
CA LEU A 38 -6.60 -12.05 -0.10
C LEU A 38 -5.36 -11.56 -0.85
N ASN A 39 -4.82 -12.37 -1.77
CA ASN A 39 -3.74 -11.98 -2.66
C ASN A 39 -4.18 -10.85 -3.60
N ALA A 40 -5.39 -10.92 -4.16
CA ALA A 40 -5.93 -9.83 -4.98
C ALA A 40 -6.13 -8.51 -4.19
N GLN A 41 -6.37 -8.59 -2.87
CA GLN A 41 -6.37 -7.41 -2.01
C GLN A 41 -4.95 -6.92 -1.72
N LEU A 42 -4.02 -7.84 -1.49
CA LEU A 42 -2.60 -7.53 -1.24
C LEU A 42 -1.98 -6.81 -2.44
N THR A 43 -2.15 -7.32 -3.65
CA THR A 43 -1.64 -6.70 -4.89
C THR A 43 -2.16 -5.28 -5.05
N ARG A 44 -3.46 -5.04 -4.81
CA ARG A 44 -4.02 -3.68 -4.89
C ARG A 44 -3.41 -2.71 -3.86
N LEU A 45 -3.12 -3.19 -2.65
CA LEU A 45 -2.44 -2.36 -1.64
C LEU A 45 -0.99 -2.07 -2.03
N GLU A 46 -0.29 -3.05 -2.61
CA GLU A 46 1.08 -2.88 -3.09
C GLU A 46 1.16 -1.87 -4.24
N ASP A 47 0.22 -1.91 -5.18
CA ASP A 47 0.13 -0.93 -6.27
C ASP A 47 -0.11 0.49 -5.72
N MET A 48 -1.01 0.62 -4.73
CA MET A 48 -1.29 1.91 -4.09
C MET A 48 -0.09 2.44 -3.30
N LEU A 49 0.63 1.58 -2.59
CA LEU A 49 1.85 1.94 -1.86
C LEU A 49 2.93 2.43 -2.84
N LEU A 50 3.18 1.67 -3.90
CA LEU A 50 4.16 2.01 -4.93
C LEU A 50 3.86 3.37 -5.57
N MET A 51 2.58 3.67 -5.85
CA MET A 51 2.17 4.96 -6.39
C MET A 51 2.46 6.11 -5.41
N LEU A 52 2.11 5.93 -4.13
CA LEU A 52 2.30 6.96 -3.11
C LEU A 52 3.77 7.20 -2.80
N GLU A 53 4.59 6.15 -2.78
CA GLU A 53 6.04 6.25 -2.68
C GLU A 53 6.61 7.04 -3.87
N TRP A 54 6.15 6.73 -5.09
CA TRP A 54 6.52 7.50 -6.30
C TRP A 54 6.16 8.99 -6.20
N VAL A 55 4.98 9.31 -5.67
CA VAL A 55 4.55 10.71 -5.51
C VAL A 55 5.37 11.42 -4.44
N LEU A 56 5.78 10.71 -3.38
CA LEU A 56 6.62 11.25 -2.31
C LEU A 56 8.04 11.55 -2.80
N ASP A 57 8.59 10.66 -3.62
CA ASP A 57 9.94 10.78 -4.17
C ASP A 57 10.01 11.65 -5.45
N ALA A 58 8.86 11.96 -6.07
CA ALA A 58 8.82 12.81 -7.25
C ALA A 58 9.39 14.21 -6.93
N PRO A 59 10.26 14.78 -7.78
CA PRO A 59 10.79 16.11 -7.55
C PRO A 59 9.63 17.11 -7.48
N ALA A 60 9.62 17.94 -6.44
CA ALA A 60 8.62 18.99 -6.24
C ALA A 60 8.72 20.06 -7.34
N GLY A 61 8.24 19.73 -8.53
CA GLY A 61 8.10 20.65 -9.65
C GLY A 61 7.05 21.68 -9.31
N LYS A 62 7.44 22.96 -9.39
CA LYS A 62 6.64 24.16 -9.16
C LYS A 62 5.29 24.12 -9.92
N TYR A 63 4.25 23.55 -9.31
CA TYR A 63 2.85 23.65 -9.81
C TYR A 63 1.90 24.25 -8.77
N HIS A 64 2.46 24.99 -7.82
CA HIS A 64 1.71 25.87 -6.91
C HIS A 64 2.40 27.23 -6.81
N ALA A 65 2.68 27.86 -7.95
CA ALA A 65 3.00 29.29 -8.02
C ALA A 65 1.72 30.06 -8.35
#